data_AF-A0A523VZY9-F1
#
_entry.id   AF-A0A523VZY9-F1
#
_cell.length_a   1.000
_cell.length_b   1.000
_cell.length_c   1.000
_cell.angle_alpha   90.00
_cell.angle_beta   90.00
_cell.angle_gamma   90.00
#
_symmetry.space_group_name_H-M   'P 1'
#
loop_
_entity.id
_entity.type
_entity.pdbx_description
1 polymer ?
#
loop_
_entity_poly.entity_id
_entity_poly.type
_entity_poly.pdbx_seq_one_letter_code
_entity_poly.pdbx_strand_id
1 'polypeptide(L)'
;MRIYSVTENGALRKINKVDFDENKVFLIEDFKVIYLWFGLKASKKKKNLSIKRAEKLKDQRKKSTEIKILNQNQEYGSFLAIKDILKKGLKVVDSMEKRPELKIQFNETQELIEAGIDPDFEAEITIAAHNLSQENHSYEDLCRKLAELQMSFLKGKDKVSEDELKKKTEDIYKSSSTYNELCWLIVELSKLKE
;
A
#
# COMPACT_ATOMS: atom_id res chain seq x y z
N MET A 1 4.55 -4.54 8.68
CA MET A 1 5.32 -5.80 8.74
C MET A 1 6.21 -5.80 9.98
N ARG A 2 6.38 -6.93 10.68
CA ARG A 2 7.34 -7.09 11.79
C ARG A 2 8.19 -8.32 11.53
N ILE A 3 9.49 -8.22 11.78
CA ILE A 3 10.46 -9.28 11.46
C ILE A 3 11.23 -9.65 12.72
N TYR A 4 11.41 -10.96 12.93
CA TYR A 4 12.12 -11.52 14.06
C TYR A 4 13.12 -12.58 13.61
N SER A 5 14.31 -12.59 14.20
CA SER A 5 15.18 -13.77 14.22
C SER A 5 14.83 -14.62 15.44
N VAL A 6 14.71 -15.94 15.23
CA VAL A 6 14.42 -16.90 16.31
C VAL A 6 15.74 -17.46 16.87
N THR A 7 15.91 -17.32 18.17
CA THR A 7 17.08 -17.84 18.91
C THR A 7 16.91 -19.34 19.23
N GLU A 8 17.97 -20.03 19.68
CA GLU A 8 17.93 -21.48 19.98
C GLU A 8 16.92 -21.87 21.06
N ASN A 9 16.65 -20.97 22.03
CA ASN A 9 15.64 -21.18 23.06
C ASN A 9 14.22 -20.77 22.61
N GLY A 10 14.07 -20.34 21.35
CA GLY A 10 12.80 -19.92 20.78
C GLY A 10 12.37 -18.50 21.16
N ALA A 11 13.25 -17.68 21.75
CA ALA A 11 12.98 -16.26 21.94
C ALA A 11 13.06 -15.50 20.60
N LEU A 12 12.20 -14.49 20.45
CA LEU A 12 12.10 -13.66 19.25
C LEU A 12 12.91 -12.38 19.45
N ARG A 13 13.93 -12.15 18.62
CA ARG A 13 14.66 -10.88 18.56
C ARG A 13 14.17 -10.09 17.35
N LYS A 14 13.61 -8.91 17.57
CA LYS A 14 13.15 -8.02 16.50
C LYS A 14 14.36 -7.55 15.68
N ILE A 15 14.23 -7.59 14.36
CA ILE A 15 15.25 -7.16 13.39
C ILE A 15 14.61 -6.29 12.31
N ASN A 16 15.41 -5.51 11.59
CA ASN A 16 14.96 -4.67 10.48
C ASN A 16 15.29 -5.26 9.09
N LYS A 17 16.27 -6.17 9.00
CA LYS A 17 16.69 -6.85 7.78
C LYS A 17 16.90 -8.35 8.02
N VAL A 18 16.75 -9.16 6.99
CA VAL A 18 16.91 -10.61 7.01
C VAL A 18 18.12 -10.99 6.15
N ASP A 19 19.12 -11.63 6.76
CA ASP A 19 20.32 -12.10 6.05
C ASP A 19 20.14 -13.45 5.33
N PHE A 20 19.05 -14.17 5.65
CA PHE A 20 18.75 -15.51 5.11
C PHE A 20 19.87 -16.54 5.34
N ASP A 21 20.53 -16.44 6.48
CA ASP A 21 21.55 -17.40 6.93
C ASP A 21 20.96 -18.80 7.13
N GLU A 22 21.62 -19.81 6.58
CA GLU A 22 21.19 -21.21 6.60
C GLU A 22 21.07 -21.82 8.01
N ASN A 23 21.69 -21.24 9.03
CA ASN A 23 21.63 -21.71 10.42
C ASN A 23 20.48 -21.04 11.22
N LYS A 24 19.77 -20.09 10.59
CA LYS A 24 18.77 -19.25 11.25
C LYS A 24 17.36 -19.64 10.87
N VAL A 25 16.44 -19.19 11.72
CA VAL A 25 15.00 -19.22 11.47
C VAL A 25 14.49 -17.80 11.64
N PHE A 26 13.67 -17.35 10.68
CA PHE A 26 13.04 -16.04 10.72
C PHE A 26 11.53 -16.18 10.81
N LEU A 27 10.91 -15.32 11.60
CA LEU A 27 9.47 -15.16 11.70
C LEU A 27 9.11 -13.77 11.18
N ILE A 28 8.28 -13.71 10.15
CA ILE A 28 7.87 -12.47 9.48
C ILE A 28 6.35 -12.36 9.59
N GLU A 29 5.90 -11.36 10.34
CA GLU A 29 4.50 -11.01 10.47
C GLU A 29 4.10 -10.00 9.38
N ASP A 30 3.32 -10.46 8.41
CA ASP A 30 2.85 -9.65 7.29
C ASP A 30 1.32 -9.70 7.15
N PHE A 31 0.64 -8.68 7.69
CA PHE A 31 -0.81 -8.54 7.70
C PHE A 31 -1.55 -9.82 8.14
N LYS A 32 -2.14 -10.57 7.20
CA LYS A 32 -2.90 -11.83 7.44
C LYS A 32 -2.02 -13.09 7.43
N VAL A 33 -0.72 -12.98 7.18
CA VAL A 33 0.18 -14.12 7.08
C VAL A 33 1.32 -13.99 8.09
N ILE A 34 1.70 -15.11 8.71
CA ILE A 34 2.95 -15.25 9.45
C ILE A 34 3.82 -16.23 8.66
N TYR A 35 4.92 -15.73 8.09
CA TYR A 35 5.90 -16.56 7.42
C TYR A 35 6.94 -17.07 8.42
N LEU A 36 7.22 -18.37 8.36
CA LEU A 36 8.35 -19.00 9.03
C LEU A 36 9.35 -19.44 7.99
N TRP A 37 10.47 -18.74 7.91
CA TRP A 37 11.56 -19.11 7.01
C TRP A 37 12.60 -19.96 7.73
N PHE A 38 12.90 -21.14 7.19
CA PHE A 38 13.80 -22.13 7.76
C PHE A 38 15.07 -22.27 6.93
N GLY A 39 16.20 -21.89 7.52
CA GLY A 39 17.50 -22.22 6.97
C GLY A 39 17.73 -23.74 6.93
N LEU A 40 18.50 -24.18 5.93
CA LEU A 40 18.78 -25.61 5.71
C LEU A 40 19.42 -26.26 6.93
N LYS A 41 20.38 -25.59 7.56
CA LYS A 41 21.17 -26.07 8.71
C LYS A 41 20.58 -25.72 10.07
N ALA A 42 19.46 -25.00 10.11
CA ALA A 42 18.82 -24.64 11.38
C ALA A 42 18.35 -25.87 12.16
N SER A 43 18.58 -25.86 13.48
CA SER A 43 18.29 -27.00 14.36
C SER A 43 16.80 -27.35 14.38
N LYS A 44 16.48 -28.66 14.44
CA LYS A 44 15.08 -29.15 14.56
C LYS A 44 14.37 -28.56 15.78
N LYS A 45 15.11 -28.41 16.89
CA LYS A 45 14.62 -27.77 18.12
C LYS A 45 14.17 -26.33 17.84
N LYS A 46 15.00 -25.51 17.19
CA LYS A 46 14.67 -24.13 16.83
C LYS A 46 13.46 -24.05 15.90
N LYS A 47 13.40 -24.90 14.86
CA LYS A 47 12.24 -24.99 13.94
C LYS A 47 10.95 -25.29 14.70
N ASN A 48 10.94 -26.31 15.57
CA ASN A 48 9.77 -26.66 16.37
C ASN A 48 9.33 -25.54 17.32
N LEU A 49 10.28 -24.87 17.98
CA LEU A 49 10.00 -23.74 18.86
C LEU A 49 9.40 -22.55 18.08
N SER A 50 9.89 -22.29 16.87
CA SER A 50 9.38 -21.21 16.02
C SER A 50 7.93 -21.46 15.58
N ILE A 51 7.55 -22.70 15.29
CA ILE A 51 6.16 -23.08 14.97
C ILE A 51 5.24 -22.81 16.16
N LYS A 52 5.63 -23.25 17.37
CA LYS A 52 4.87 -22.97 18.60
C LYS A 52 4.71 -21.47 18.85
N ARG A 53 5.72 -20.67 18.53
CA ARG A 53 5.66 -19.20 18.63
C ARG A 53 4.69 -18.61 17.62
N ALA A 54 4.71 -19.06 16.37
CA ALA A 54 3.80 -18.58 15.34
C ALA A 54 2.33 -18.90 15.67
N GLU A 55 2.03 -20.12 16.15
CA GLU A 55 0.67 -20.47 16.58
C GLU A 55 0.21 -19.60 17.74
N LYS A 56 1.05 -19.39 18.78
CA LYS A 56 0.71 -18.48 19.87
C LYS A 56 0.43 -17.04 19.40
N LEU A 57 1.19 -16.54 18.42
CA LEU A 57 0.97 -15.22 17.83
C LEU A 57 -0.32 -15.15 17.01
N LYS A 58 -0.67 -16.23 16.31
CA LYS A 58 -1.92 -16.37 15.57
C LYS A 58 -3.13 -16.39 16.51
N ASP A 59 -3.08 -17.16 17.61
CA ASP A 59 -4.16 -17.24 18.60
C ASP A 59 -4.45 -15.89 19.29
N GLN A 60 -3.41 -15.05 19.44
CA GLN A 60 -3.53 -13.71 20.01
C GLN A 60 -4.19 -12.70 19.05
N ARG A 61 -4.40 -13.04 17.78
CA ARG A 61 -4.96 -12.12 16.77
C ARG A 61 -6.47 -12.35 16.62
N LYS A 62 -7.25 -11.26 16.61
CA LYS A 62 -8.70 -11.27 16.31
C LYS A 62 -9.05 -11.56 14.84
N LYS A 63 -8.06 -11.76 13.95
CA LYS A 63 -8.23 -11.88 12.50
C LYS A 63 -7.77 -13.26 12.03
N SER A 64 -8.44 -13.81 11.01
CA SER A 64 -8.01 -15.02 10.30
C SER A 64 -6.58 -14.83 9.78
N THR A 65 -5.63 -15.48 10.45
CA THR A 65 -4.19 -15.40 10.18
C THR A 65 -3.70 -16.77 9.77
N GLU A 66 -3.02 -16.83 8.64
CA GLU A 66 -2.43 -18.06 8.09
C GLU A 66 -0.95 -18.14 8.47
N ILE A 67 -0.44 -19.33 8.79
CA ILE A 67 0.99 -19.57 9.01
C ILE A 67 1.55 -20.29 7.77
N LYS A 68 2.59 -19.73 7.16
CA LYS A 68 3.26 -20.33 5.99
C LYS A 68 4.70 -20.67 6.33
N ILE A 69 5.04 -21.95 6.27
CA ILE A 69 6.40 -22.43 6.45
C ILE A 69 7.10 -22.45 5.10
N LEU A 70 8.31 -21.90 5.06
CA LEU A 70 9.14 -21.76 3.88
C LEU A 70 10.53 -22.33 4.19
N ASN A 71 10.90 -23.41 3.50
CA ASN A 71 12.27 -23.89 3.56
C ASN A 71 13.14 -23.09 2.60
N GLN A 72 14.37 -22.83 3.00
CA GLN A 72 15.37 -22.23 2.13
C GLN A 72 15.47 -23.00 0.80
N ASN A 73 15.49 -22.26 -0.31
CA ASN A 73 15.47 -22.75 -1.70
C ASN A 73 14.15 -23.41 -2.14
N GLN A 74 13.10 -23.34 -1.31
CA GLN A 74 11.74 -23.78 -1.62
C GLN A 74 10.72 -22.65 -1.38
N GLU A 75 11.19 -21.40 -1.38
CA GLU A 75 10.29 -20.25 -1.27
C GLU A 75 9.54 -20.01 -2.59
N TYR A 76 8.28 -19.61 -2.51
CA TYR A 76 7.40 -19.49 -3.67
C TYR A 76 6.61 -18.18 -3.68
N GLY A 77 6.11 -17.85 -4.88
CA GLY A 77 5.07 -16.86 -5.12
C GLY A 77 5.26 -15.55 -4.34
N SER A 78 4.29 -15.25 -3.46
CA SER A 78 4.22 -14.00 -2.70
C SER A 78 5.42 -13.74 -1.80
N PHE A 79 6.12 -14.78 -1.32
CA PHE A 79 7.30 -14.57 -0.49
C PHE A 79 8.50 -14.07 -1.30
N LEU A 80 8.69 -14.58 -2.52
CA LEU A 80 9.81 -14.15 -3.37
C LEU A 80 9.70 -12.66 -3.71
N ALA A 81 8.47 -12.15 -3.90
CA ALA A 81 8.22 -10.73 -4.17
C ALA A 81 8.69 -9.81 -3.02
N ILE A 82 8.65 -10.27 -1.77
CA ILE A 82 9.09 -9.48 -0.61
C ILE A 82 10.52 -9.82 -0.15
N LYS A 83 11.13 -10.88 -0.66
CA LYS A 83 12.45 -11.38 -0.20
C LYS A 83 13.55 -10.33 -0.35
N ASP A 84 13.57 -9.60 -1.45
CA ASP A 84 14.57 -8.54 -1.68
C ASP A 84 14.36 -7.34 -0.76
N ILE A 85 13.11 -7.00 -0.44
CA ILE A 85 12.79 -5.95 0.54
C ILE A 85 13.28 -6.38 1.93
N LEU A 86 13.04 -7.63 2.32
CA LEU A 86 13.51 -8.19 3.58
C LEU A 86 15.04 -8.18 3.68
N LYS A 87 15.76 -8.48 2.59
CA LYS A 87 17.24 -8.40 2.53
C LYS A 87 17.77 -6.99 2.69
N LYS A 88 17.20 -6.04 1.92
CA LYS A 88 17.59 -4.62 1.96
C LYS A 88 17.24 -3.97 3.31
N GLY A 89 16.25 -4.53 3.99
CA GLY A 89 15.74 -4.06 5.27
C GLY A 89 14.54 -3.15 5.10
N LEU A 90 13.64 -3.20 6.08
CA LEU A 90 12.52 -2.28 6.16
C LEU A 90 13.09 -0.90 6.47
N LYS A 91 12.96 0.03 5.52
CA LYS A 91 13.18 1.44 5.81
C LYS A 91 12.20 1.82 6.91
N VAL A 92 12.72 2.22 8.07
CA VAL A 92 11.92 2.96 9.04
C VAL A 92 11.72 4.31 8.38
N VAL A 93 10.57 4.47 7.73
CA VAL A 93 10.19 5.73 7.10
C VAL A 93 9.80 6.65 8.25
N ASP A 94 10.79 7.28 8.88
CA ASP A 94 10.61 8.22 9.99
C ASP A 94 10.03 9.56 9.49
N SER A 95 10.13 9.79 8.19
CA SER A 95 9.35 10.79 7.48
C SER A 95 8.89 10.15 6.19
N MET A 96 7.57 10.05 5.98
CA MET A 96 7.09 9.95 4.61
C MET A 96 7.65 11.18 3.90
N GLU A 97 8.72 11.02 3.11
CA GLU A 97 9.08 12.04 2.14
C GLU A 97 7.79 12.31 1.37
N LYS A 98 7.30 13.54 1.46
CA LYS A 98 6.08 13.93 0.75
C LYS A 98 6.30 13.55 -0.70
N ARG A 99 5.38 12.77 -1.27
CA ARG A 99 5.43 12.43 -2.69
C ARG A 99 5.57 13.75 -3.46
N PRO A 100 6.44 13.80 -4.49
CA PRO A 100 6.50 14.99 -5.33
C PRO A 100 5.10 15.24 -5.90
N GLU A 101 4.73 16.52 -5.97
CA GLU A 101 3.48 16.97 -6.57
C GLU A 101 3.35 16.41 -7.99
N LEU A 102 2.18 15.87 -8.35
CA LEU A 102 1.93 15.44 -9.73
C LEU A 102 2.03 16.65 -10.65
N LYS A 103 2.82 16.50 -11.70
CA LYS A 103 2.89 17.48 -12.77
C LYS A 103 1.86 17.12 -13.82
N ILE A 104 0.81 17.93 -13.93
CA ILE A 104 -0.17 17.83 -15.01
C ILE A 104 0.53 18.26 -16.30
N GLN A 105 0.61 17.37 -17.29
CA GLN A 105 1.32 17.57 -18.56
C GLN A 105 0.51 18.45 -19.54
N PHE A 106 -0.01 19.58 -19.05
CA PHE A 106 -0.96 20.41 -19.79
C PHE A 106 -0.36 20.99 -21.06
N ASN A 107 0.87 21.52 -20.99
CA ASN A 107 1.51 22.16 -22.14
C ASN A 107 1.78 21.13 -23.23
N GLU A 108 2.33 19.97 -22.87
CA GLU A 108 2.60 18.87 -23.80
C GLU A 108 1.31 18.37 -24.45
N THR A 109 0.23 18.21 -23.67
CA THR A 109 -1.09 17.83 -24.21
C THR A 109 -1.64 18.90 -25.15
N GLN A 110 -1.50 20.18 -24.80
CA GLN A 110 -1.98 21.29 -25.63
C GLN A 110 -1.23 21.38 -26.96
N GLU A 111 0.10 21.23 -26.94
CA GLU A 111 0.94 21.23 -28.16
C GLU A 111 0.52 20.13 -29.14
N LEU A 112 0.19 18.94 -28.64
CA LEU A 112 -0.26 17.82 -29.49
C LEU A 112 -1.63 18.12 -30.13
N ILE A 113 -2.56 18.71 -29.38
CA ILE A 113 -3.87 19.11 -29.89
C ILE A 113 -3.73 20.21 -30.95
N GLU A 114 -2.87 21.20 -30.70
CA GLU A 114 -2.56 22.26 -31.67
C GLU A 114 -1.89 21.71 -32.94
N ALA A 115 -1.14 20.61 -32.83
CA ALA A 115 -0.59 19.87 -33.96
C ALA A 115 -1.63 19.04 -34.74
N GLY A 116 -2.91 19.07 -34.34
CA GLY A 116 -4.01 18.38 -34.99
C GLY A 116 -4.19 16.92 -34.56
N ILE A 117 -3.62 16.52 -33.42
CA ILE A 117 -3.88 15.20 -32.82
C ILE A 117 -5.20 15.27 -32.05
N ASP A 118 -6.14 14.41 -32.40
CA ASP A 118 -7.42 14.31 -31.69
C ASP A 118 -7.17 13.90 -30.23
N PRO A 119 -7.77 14.61 -29.25
CA PRO A 119 -7.58 14.30 -27.84
C PRO A 119 -8.20 12.94 -27.50
N ASP A 120 -7.43 12.09 -26.85
CA ASP A 120 -7.93 10.87 -26.23
C ASP A 120 -8.45 11.14 -24.81
N PHE A 121 -8.93 10.08 -24.14
CA PHE A 121 -9.48 10.19 -22.80
C PHE A 121 -8.49 10.78 -21.77
N GLU A 122 -7.20 10.45 -21.89
CA GLU A 122 -6.16 10.97 -21.00
C GLU A 122 -5.89 12.45 -21.26
N ALA A 123 -5.87 12.87 -22.52
CA ALA A 123 -5.77 14.29 -22.90
C ALA A 123 -6.94 15.09 -22.35
N GLU A 124 -8.17 14.57 -22.45
CA GLU A 124 -9.36 15.20 -21.89
C GLU A 124 -9.28 15.34 -20.36
N ILE A 125 -8.84 14.29 -19.65
CA ILE A 125 -8.63 14.35 -18.20
C ILE A 125 -7.56 15.39 -17.87
N THR A 126 -6.45 15.40 -18.61
CA THR A 126 -5.31 16.28 -18.36
C THR A 126 -5.72 17.76 -18.46
N ILE A 127 -6.47 18.13 -19.50
CA ILE A 127 -6.97 19.49 -19.69
C ILE A 127 -7.95 19.87 -18.57
N ALA A 128 -8.93 19.02 -18.29
CA ALA A 128 -9.92 19.32 -17.26
C ALA A 128 -9.32 19.35 -15.84
N ALA A 129 -8.35 18.49 -15.55
CA ALA A 129 -7.62 18.48 -14.28
C ALA A 129 -6.75 19.73 -14.12
N HIS A 130 -6.12 20.19 -15.20
CA HIS A 130 -5.41 21.47 -15.20
C HIS A 130 -6.37 22.61 -14.87
N ASN A 131 -7.52 22.71 -15.56
CA ASN A 131 -8.51 23.75 -15.30
C ASN A 131 -9.00 23.72 -13.84
N LEU A 132 -9.34 22.54 -13.31
CA LEU A 132 -9.75 22.38 -11.92
C LEU A 132 -8.65 22.81 -10.93
N SER A 133 -7.37 22.57 -11.26
CA SER A 133 -6.25 23.01 -10.42
C SER A 133 -6.17 24.54 -10.32
N GLN A 134 -6.53 25.26 -11.39
CA GLN A 134 -6.50 26.74 -11.46
C GLN A 134 -7.67 27.40 -10.72
N GLU A 135 -8.73 26.66 -10.39
CA GLU A 135 -9.87 27.16 -9.62
C GLU A 135 -9.53 27.45 -8.14
N ASN A 136 -8.34 27.06 -7.66
CA ASN A 136 -7.84 27.32 -6.31
C ASN A 136 -8.77 26.83 -5.18
N HIS A 137 -9.40 25.67 -5.35
CA HIS A 137 -10.12 25.00 -4.25
C HIS A 137 -9.16 24.72 -3.08
N SER A 138 -9.67 24.71 -1.84
CA SER A 138 -8.81 24.24 -0.75
C SER A 138 -8.55 22.73 -0.89
N TYR A 139 -7.42 22.27 -0.36
CA TYR A 139 -7.09 20.84 -0.36
C TYR A 139 -8.18 20.01 0.35
N GLU A 140 -8.78 20.55 1.41
CA GLU A 140 -9.88 19.91 2.13
C GLU A 140 -11.14 19.80 1.26
N ASP A 141 -11.47 20.84 0.48
CA ASP A 141 -12.59 20.82 -0.46
C ASP A 141 -12.39 19.77 -1.55
N LEU A 142 -11.19 19.64 -2.10
CA LEU A 142 -10.87 18.60 -3.07
C LEU A 142 -10.98 17.19 -2.45
N CYS A 143 -10.48 17.00 -1.22
CA CYS A 143 -10.64 15.73 -0.51
C CYS A 143 -12.13 15.36 -0.35
N ARG A 144 -12.97 16.34 -0.01
CA ARG A 144 -14.41 16.14 0.12
C ARG A 144 -15.05 15.82 -1.23
N LYS A 145 -14.76 16.58 -2.29
CA LYS A 145 -15.27 16.31 -3.65
C LYS A 145 -14.92 14.91 -4.13
N LEU A 146 -13.67 14.48 -3.91
CA LEU A 146 -13.24 13.12 -4.26
C LEU A 146 -13.98 12.06 -3.43
N ALA A 147 -14.21 12.31 -2.14
CA ALA A 147 -14.99 11.42 -1.29
C ALA A 147 -16.44 11.26 -1.80
N GLU A 148 -17.10 12.36 -2.15
CA GLU A 148 -18.47 12.38 -2.69
C GLU A 148 -18.56 11.54 -3.98
N LEU A 149 -17.62 11.75 -4.92
CA LEU A 149 -17.54 10.97 -6.16
C LEU A 149 -17.35 9.48 -5.87
N GLN A 150 -16.32 9.11 -5.09
CA GLN A 150 -16.02 7.70 -4.77
C GLN A 150 -17.20 7.01 -4.07
N MET A 151 -17.86 7.69 -3.13
CA MET A 151 -19.02 7.13 -2.43
C MET A 151 -20.21 6.95 -3.37
N SER A 152 -20.42 7.86 -4.33
CA SER A 152 -21.48 7.73 -5.33
C SER A 152 -21.28 6.50 -6.24
N PHE A 153 -20.03 6.18 -6.61
CA PHE A 153 -19.71 4.96 -7.36
C PHE A 153 -19.94 3.69 -6.53
N LEU A 154 -19.51 3.70 -5.26
CA LEU A 154 -19.59 2.52 -4.40
C LEU A 154 -21.02 2.17 -3.97
N LYS A 155 -21.87 3.18 -3.77
CA LYS A 155 -23.24 3.00 -3.25
C LYS A 155 -24.33 3.15 -4.32
N GLY A 156 -24.01 3.62 -5.53
CA GLY A 156 -24.99 3.79 -6.60
C GLY A 156 -26.13 4.72 -6.19
N LYS A 157 -27.35 4.16 -6.05
CA LYS A 157 -28.58 4.91 -5.68
C LYS A 157 -28.78 5.07 -4.17
N ASP A 158 -28.01 4.36 -3.35
CA ASP A 158 -28.17 4.42 -1.90
C ASP A 158 -27.63 5.73 -1.33
N LYS A 159 -28.36 6.30 -0.37
CA LYS A 159 -27.99 7.58 0.26
C LYS A 159 -26.74 7.39 1.12
N VAL A 160 -25.70 8.16 0.80
CA VAL A 160 -24.49 8.28 1.64
C VAL A 160 -24.83 9.10 2.89
N SER A 161 -24.47 8.61 4.08
CA SER A 161 -24.64 9.42 5.29
C SER A 161 -23.51 10.45 5.43
N GLU A 162 -23.80 11.58 6.08
CA GLU A 162 -22.79 12.62 6.34
C GLU A 162 -21.60 12.08 7.17
N ASP A 163 -21.85 11.16 8.11
CA ASP A 163 -20.79 10.54 8.92
C ASP A 163 -19.84 9.67 8.07
N GLU A 164 -20.39 8.92 7.12
CA GLU A 164 -19.60 8.11 6.18
C GLU A 164 -18.78 9.00 5.25
N LEU A 165 -19.40 10.07 4.74
CA LEU A 165 -18.74 11.03 3.87
C LEU A 165 -17.58 11.71 4.62
N LYS A 166 -17.83 12.21 5.83
CA LYS A 166 -16.81 12.85 6.66
C LYS A 166 -15.64 11.91 6.93
N LYS A 167 -15.91 10.66 7.31
CA LYS A 167 -14.87 9.65 7.52
C LYS A 167 -14.05 9.42 6.25
N LYS A 168 -14.70 9.33 5.10
CA LYS A 168 -14.02 9.14 3.82
C LYS A 168 -13.16 10.34 3.45
N THR A 169 -13.65 11.56 3.65
CA THR A 169 -12.88 12.80 3.48
C THR A 169 -11.64 12.82 4.35
N GLU A 170 -11.76 12.45 5.63
CA GLU A 170 -10.61 12.35 6.54
C GLU A 170 -9.59 11.30 6.10
N ASP A 171 -10.05 10.15 5.59
CA ASP A 171 -9.18 9.09 5.08
C ASP A 171 -8.38 9.57 3.85
N ILE A 172 -9.02 10.34 2.95
CA ILE A 172 -8.35 10.94 1.78
C ILE A 172 -7.40 12.06 2.23
N TYR A 173 -7.81 12.90 3.18
CA TYR A 173 -6.97 13.98 3.70
C TYR A 173 -5.67 13.44 4.33
N LYS A 174 -5.76 12.32 5.05
CA LYS A 174 -4.62 11.62 5.66
C LYS A 174 -3.84 10.76 4.66
N SER A 175 -4.30 10.67 3.42
CA SER A 175 -3.58 9.96 2.37
C SER A 175 -2.34 10.74 1.92
N SER A 176 -1.50 10.11 1.10
CA SER A 176 -0.33 10.77 0.51
C SER A 176 -0.64 11.44 -0.84
N SER A 177 -1.91 11.61 -1.20
CA SER A 177 -2.29 12.24 -2.47
C SER A 177 -1.89 13.71 -2.47
N THR A 178 -1.39 14.18 -3.60
CA THR A 178 -0.98 15.56 -3.83
C THR A 178 -2.14 16.38 -4.41
N TYR A 179 -2.06 17.71 -4.42
CA TYR A 179 -3.17 18.58 -4.82
C TYR A 179 -3.62 18.31 -6.26
N ASN A 180 -2.65 18.24 -7.19
CA ASN A 180 -2.89 17.95 -8.59
C ASN A 180 -3.35 16.50 -8.80
N GLU A 181 -2.87 15.54 -7.99
CA GLU A 181 -3.42 14.17 -8.01
C GLU A 181 -4.89 14.17 -7.63
N LEU A 182 -5.32 14.97 -6.64
CA LEU A 182 -6.73 15.08 -6.29
C LEU A 182 -7.54 15.68 -7.44
N CYS A 183 -7.07 16.75 -8.08
CA CYS A 183 -7.73 17.32 -9.26
C CYS A 183 -7.88 16.29 -10.38
N TRP A 184 -6.82 15.54 -10.66
CA TRP A 184 -6.82 14.51 -11.69
C TRP A 184 -7.81 13.39 -11.40
N LEU A 185 -7.80 12.84 -10.18
CA LEU A 185 -8.71 11.77 -9.76
C LEU A 185 -10.18 12.21 -9.73
N ILE A 186 -10.46 13.46 -9.34
CA ILE A 186 -11.82 14.02 -9.36
C ILE A 186 -12.34 14.06 -10.80
N VAL A 187 -11.52 14.54 -11.73
CA VAL A 187 -11.89 14.66 -13.15
C VAL A 187 -12.06 13.29 -13.80
N GLU A 188 -11.12 12.37 -13.58
CA GLU A 188 -11.21 10.99 -14.08
C GLU A 188 -12.52 10.34 -13.62
N LEU A 189 -12.81 10.36 -12.32
CA LEU A 189 -14.04 9.76 -11.79
C LEU A 189 -15.31 10.47 -12.27
N SER A 190 -15.27 11.79 -12.45
CA SER A 190 -16.41 12.54 -12.99
C SER A 190 -16.71 12.11 -14.42
N LYS A 191 -15.68 11.99 -15.27
CA LYS A 191 -15.82 11.54 -16.67
C LYS A 191 -16.27 10.09 -16.78
N LEU A 192 -15.80 9.20 -15.92
CA LEU A 192 -16.26 7.80 -15.89
C LEU A 192 -17.74 7.65 -15.49
N LYS A 193 -18.36 8.72 -14.98
CA LYS A 193 -19.78 8.73 -14.57
C LYS A 193 -20.70 9.24 -15.68
N GLU A 194 -20.17 9.94 -16.68
CA GLU A 194 -20.91 10.44 -17.85
C GLU A 194 -21.32 9.29 -18.77
#